data_AF-A0A1W1YU60-F1
#
_entry.id   AF-A0A1W1YU60-F1
#
_cell.length_a   1.000
_cell.length_b   1.000
_cell.length_c   1.000
_cell.angle_alpha   90.00
_cell.angle_beta   90.00
_cell.angle_gamma   90.00
#
_symmetry.space_group_name_H-M   'P 1'
#
loop_
_entity.id
_entity.type
_entity.pdbx_description
1 polymer ?
#
loop_
_entity_poly.entity_id
_entity_poly.type
_entity_poly.pdbx_seq_one_letter_code
_entity_poly.pdbx_strand_id
1 'polypeptide(L)'
;MSLDVEVKGLPRHNYGYGQFNLFRGEIVKAVYGWDLYEIWKKKFADDDDVKRWNEKCNDDLDLFILHSDCDGKFTVSECRKVRNAMKSVEEKIDESDMSKEHKQMVNEWYCMFAFCARNRVIMKFN
;
A
#
# COMPACT_ATOMS: atom_id res chain seq x y z
N MET A 1 10.49 1.15 -16.07
CA MET A 1 9.02 1.22 -15.94
C MET A 1 8.70 1.89 -14.63
N SER A 2 7.81 2.87 -14.65
CA SER A 2 7.35 3.62 -13.49
C SER A 2 5.86 3.34 -13.28
N LEU A 3 5.40 3.47 -12.04
CA LEU A 3 4.00 3.56 -11.71
C LEU A 3 3.59 5.04 -11.70
N ASP A 4 2.58 5.38 -12.49
CA ASP A 4 1.99 6.71 -12.51
C ASP A 4 0.65 6.72 -11.75
N VAL A 5 0.58 7.55 -10.71
CA VAL A 5 -0.61 7.70 -9.88
C VAL A 5 -1.28 9.02 -10.21
N GLU A 6 -2.55 8.94 -10.61
CA GLU A 6 -3.37 10.09 -10.97
C GLU A 6 -4.57 10.22 -10.03
N VAL A 7 -4.68 11.38 -9.39
CA VAL A 7 -5.85 11.78 -8.60
C VAL A 7 -6.27 13.16 -9.10
N LYS A 8 -7.50 13.28 -9.62
CA LYS A 8 -8.00 14.56 -10.13
C LYS A 8 -7.92 15.64 -9.05
N GLY A 9 -7.12 16.69 -9.31
CA GLY A 9 -6.91 17.80 -8.38
C GLY A 9 -5.60 17.73 -7.59
N LEU A 10 -4.78 16.70 -7.79
CA LEU A 10 -3.40 16.63 -7.31
C LEU A 10 -2.42 16.59 -8.49
N PRO A 11 -1.15 16.97 -8.28
CA PRO A 11 -0.08 16.67 -9.24
C PRO A 11 -0.01 15.18 -9.53
N ARG A 12 0.47 14.82 -10.72
CA ARG A 12 0.79 13.43 -11.05
C ARG A 12 1.98 12.97 -10.19
N HIS A 13 1.85 11.81 -9.56
CA HIS A 13 2.94 11.18 -8.82
C HIS A 13 3.52 10.04 -9.66
N ASN A 14 4.85 9.97 -9.73
CA ASN A 14 5.57 8.93 -10.45
C ASN A 14 6.50 8.21 -9.49
N TYR A 15 6.37 6.89 -9.42
CA TYR A 15 7.21 6.04 -8.59
C TYR A 15 7.96 5.04 -9.47
N GLY A 16 9.25 4.82 -9.21
CA GLY A 16 9.96 3.71 -9.84
C GLY A 16 9.31 2.40 -9.44
N TYR A 17 8.99 1.51 -10.39
CA TYR A 17 8.23 0.28 -10.09
C TYR A 17 8.93 -0.62 -9.08
N GLY A 18 10.25 -0.75 -9.18
CA GLY A 18 11.07 -1.47 -8.20
C GLY A 18 11.03 -0.83 -6.81
N GLN A 19 11.11 0.50 -6.74
CA GLN A 19 11.01 1.25 -5.48
C GLN A 19 9.63 1.10 -4.85
N PHE A 20 8.56 1.18 -5.64
CA PHE A 20 7.20 0.97 -5.16
C PHE A 20 6.99 -0.45 -4.63
N ASN A 21 7.56 -1.46 -5.30
CA ASN A 21 7.48 -2.83 -4.81
C ASN A 21 8.26 -3.03 -3.50
N LEU A 22 9.46 -2.47 -3.39
CA LEU A 22 10.24 -2.50 -2.14
C LEU A 22 9.50 -1.80 -1.01
N PHE A 23 8.91 -0.64 -1.28
CA PHE A 23 8.08 0.11 -0.35
C PHE A 23 6.91 -0.72 0.19
N ARG A 24 6.15 -1.40 -0.68
CA ARG A 24 5.07 -2.33 -0.25
C ARG A 24 5.61 -3.43 0.65
N GLY A 25 6.75 -4.02 0.28
CA GLY A 25 7.42 -5.05 1.09
C GLY A 25 7.83 -4.55 2.47
N GLU A 26 8.35 -3.33 2.58
CA GLU A 26 8.70 -2.74 3.88
C GLU A 26 7.46 -2.46 4.73
N ILE A 27 6.33 -2.06 4.14
CA ILE A 27 5.05 -1.97 4.88
C ILE A 27 4.65 -3.35 5.41
N VAL A 28 4.64 -4.38 4.58
CA VAL A 28 4.28 -5.75 5.02
C VAL A 28 5.18 -6.20 6.15
N LYS A 29 6.49 -6.02 6.01
CA LYS A 29 7.47 -6.40 7.03
C LYS A 29 7.26 -5.64 8.34
N ALA A 30 7.05 -4.32 8.28
CA ALA A 30 6.84 -3.49 9.47
C ALA A 30 5.51 -3.80 10.17
N VAL A 31 4.45 -4.05 9.40
CA VAL A 31 3.09 -4.18 9.94
C VAL A 31 2.80 -5.61 10.42
N TYR A 32 3.29 -6.61 9.69
CA TYR A 32 2.94 -8.02 9.89
C TYR A 32 4.15 -8.91 10.23
N GLY A 33 5.37 -8.39 10.14
CA GLY A 33 6.58 -9.13 10.48
C GLY A 33 7.19 -9.92 9.31
N TRP A 34 8.31 -10.58 9.61
CA TRP A 34 9.16 -11.25 8.61
C TRP A 34 8.46 -12.43 7.93
N ASP A 35 7.66 -13.20 8.68
CA ASP A 35 6.98 -14.38 8.16
C ASP A 35 6.01 -14.02 7.02
N LEU A 36 5.17 -13.00 7.21
CA LEU A 36 4.22 -12.59 6.16
C LEU A 36 4.90 -11.84 5.02
N TYR A 37 6.02 -11.16 5.30
CA TYR A 37 6.84 -10.56 4.25
C TYR A 37 7.36 -11.61 3.26
N GLU A 38 7.85 -12.76 3.74
CA GLU A 38 8.29 -13.83 2.82
C GLU A 38 7.13 -14.45 2.05
N ILE A 39 5.96 -14.63 2.67
CA ILE A 39 4.74 -15.08 1.99
C ILE A 39 4.39 -14.14 0.83
N TRP A 40 4.34 -12.83 1.11
CA TRP A 40 4.05 -11.81 0.10
C TRP A 40 5.08 -11.82 -1.03
N LYS A 41 6.37 -11.91 -0.68
CA LYS A 41 7.49 -11.90 -1.63
C LYS A 41 7.51 -13.12 -2.55
N LYS A 42 7.13 -14.31 -2.05
CA LYS A 42 6.97 -15.52 -2.88
C LYS A 42 5.63 -15.59 -3.62
N LYS A 43 4.77 -14.58 -3.47
CA LYS A 43 3.47 -14.43 -4.13
C LYS A 43 2.50 -15.57 -3.84
N PHE A 44 2.40 -16.01 -2.59
CA PHE A 44 1.46 -17.05 -2.16
C PHE A 44 1.63 -18.35 -2.93
N ALA A 45 2.73 -19.05 -2.69
CA ALA A 45 3.13 -20.21 -3.50
C ALA A 45 2.21 -21.42 -3.31
N ASP A 46 1.48 -21.48 -2.18
CA ASP A 46 0.61 -22.58 -1.78
C ASP A 46 -0.63 -22.09 -1.00
N ASP A 47 -1.56 -23.00 -0.71
CA ASP A 47 -2.81 -22.69 0.00
C ASP A 47 -2.58 -22.34 1.48
N ASP A 48 -1.50 -22.87 2.09
CA ASP A 48 -1.17 -22.58 3.49
C ASP A 48 -0.69 -21.13 3.64
N ASP A 49 0.03 -20.59 2.67
CA ASP A 49 0.38 -19.18 2.59
C ASP A 49 -0.84 -18.27 2.55
N VAL A 50 -1.81 -18.59 1.68
CA VAL A 50 -3.06 -17.83 1.53
C VAL A 50 -3.84 -17.85 2.84
N LYS A 51 -3.95 -19.02 3.46
CA LYS A 51 -4.61 -19.18 4.75
C LYS A 51 -3.91 -18.35 5.84
N ARG A 52 -2.58 -18.46 5.93
CA ARG A 52 -1.78 -17.75 6.91
C ARG A 52 -1.87 -16.23 6.76
N TRP A 53 -1.91 -15.74 5.52
CA TRP A 53 -2.12 -14.34 5.21
C TRP A 53 -3.50 -13.87 5.68
N ASN A 54 -4.57 -14.56 5.25
CA ASN A 54 -5.95 -14.21 5.59
C ASN A 54 -6.24 -14.27 7.10
N GLU A 55 -5.52 -15.09 7.87
CA GLU A 55 -5.65 -15.16 9.33
C GLU A 55 -5.04 -13.95 10.06
N LYS A 56 -4.11 -13.23 9.44
CA LYS A 56 -3.23 -12.26 10.13
C LYS A 56 -3.26 -10.86 9.53
N CYS A 57 -3.57 -10.74 8.24
CA CYS A 57 -3.55 -9.47 7.52
C CYS A 57 -4.87 -8.72 7.63
N ASN A 58 -4.81 -7.44 7.27
CA ASN A 58 -5.94 -6.52 7.27
C ASN A 58 -6.43 -6.33 5.83
N ASP A 59 -7.65 -6.79 5.55
CA ASP A 59 -8.29 -6.69 4.23
C ASP A 59 -8.28 -5.28 3.64
N ASP A 60 -8.42 -4.24 4.47
CA ASP A 60 -8.44 -2.85 4.00
C ASP A 60 -7.04 -2.35 3.63
N LEU A 61 -5.97 -2.86 4.25
CA LEU A 61 -4.59 -2.58 3.84
C LEU A 61 -4.18 -3.41 2.62
N ASP A 62 -4.70 -4.64 2.52
CA ASP A 62 -4.43 -5.54 1.40
C ASP A 62 -4.93 -4.99 0.07
N LEU A 63 -6.01 -4.19 0.09
CA LEU A 63 -6.45 -3.39 -1.05
C LEU A 63 -5.31 -2.58 -1.67
N PHE A 64 -4.33 -2.13 -0.87
CA PHE A 64 -3.15 -1.39 -1.33
C PHE A 64 -1.94 -2.28 -1.60
N ILE A 65 -1.64 -3.20 -0.69
CA ILE A 65 -0.46 -4.07 -0.78
C ILE A 65 -0.54 -5.01 -1.99
N LEU A 66 -1.72 -5.51 -2.30
CA LEU A 66 -1.97 -6.47 -3.37
C LEU A 66 -2.58 -5.81 -4.62
N HIS A 67 -2.69 -4.47 -4.64
CA HIS A 67 -3.30 -3.76 -5.75
C HIS A 67 -2.52 -3.95 -7.05
N SER A 68 -3.26 -4.01 -8.17
CA SER A 68 -2.67 -4.01 -9.51
C SER A 68 -2.00 -2.67 -9.76
N ASP A 69 -0.69 -2.71 -9.96
CA ASP A 69 0.12 -1.55 -10.34
C ASP A 69 0.09 -1.28 -11.85
N CYS A 70 -0.75 -2.00 -12.62
CA CYS A 70 -1.06 -1.77 -14.03
C CYS A 70 -2.57 -1.62 -14.22
N ASP A 71 -3.02 -0.50 -14.82
CA ASP A 71 -4.43 -0.15 -15.07
C ASP A 71 -5.37 -0.24 -13.83
N GLY A 72 -4.78 -0.14 -12.64
CA GLY A 72 -5.48 -0.23 -11.37
C GLY A 72 -6.29 1.04 -11.06
N LYS A 73 -7.33 0.89 -10.25
CA LYS A 73 -8.07 2.04 -9.70
C LYS A 73 -8.47 1.79 -8.25
N PHE A 74 -8.50 2.86 -7.46
CA PHE A 74 -9.18 2.89 -6.18
C PHE A 74 -10.43 3.75 -6.29
N THR A 75 -11.56 3.14 -5.95
CA THR A 75 -12.80 3.86 -5.68
C THR A 75 -12.67 4.71 -4.42
N VAL A 76 -13.57 5.66 -4.27
CA VAL A 76 -13.67 6.52 -3.07
C VAL A 76 -13.81 5.68 -1.79
N SER A 77 -14.51 4.54 -1.87
CA SER A 77 -14.69 3.65 -0.72
C SER A 77 -13.40 2.94 -0.36
N GLU A 78 -12.67 2.40 -1.34
CA GLU A 78 -11.38 1.75 -1.10
C GLU A 78 -10.33 2.75 -0.61
N CYS A 79 -10.30 3.97 -1.16
CA CYS A 79 -9.45 5.04 -0.62
C CYS A 79 -9.72 5.31 0.87
N ARG A 80 -10.99 5.28 1.32
CA ARG A 80 -11.32 5.47 2.75
C ARG A 80 -10.82 4.32 3.62
N LYS A 81 -11.01 3.08 3.13
CA LYS A 81 -10.56 1.85 3.80
C LYS A 81 -9.06 1.85 3.99
N VAL A 82 -8.31 2.01 2.89
CA VAL A 82 -6.84 2.07 2.91
C VAL A 82 -6.36 3.22 3.80
N ARG A 83 -6.92 4.44 3.65
CA ARG A 83 -6.55 5.59 4.49
C ARG A 83 -6.72 5.30 5.99
N ASN A 84 -7.77 4.60 6.38
CA ASN A 84 -7.98 4.23 7.78
C ASN A 84 -6.95 3.20 8.24
N ALA A 85 -6.66 2.18 7.42
CA ALA A 85 -5.66 1.17 7.72
C ALA A 85 -4.23 1.75 7.81
N MET A 86 -3.92 2.74 6.98
CA MET A 86 -2.61 3.42 6.97
C MET A 86 -2.29 4.17 8.27
N LYS A 87 -3.29 4.58 9.06
CA LYS A 87 -3.02 5.18 10.38
C LYS A 87 -2.30 4.21 11.32
N SER A 88 -2.71 2.94 11.30
CA SER A 88 -2.05 1.89 12.07
C SER A 88 -0.71 1.48 11.46
N VAL A 89 -0.46 1.81 10.20
CA VAL A 89 0.86 1.64 9.57
C VAL A 89 1.82 2.69 10.11
N GLU A 90 1.40 3.95 10.20
CA GLU A 90 2.22 5.07 10.70
C GLU A 90 2.82 4.78 12.09
N GLU A 91 2.00 4.27 13.01
CA GLU A 91 2.46 3.87 14.36
C GLU A 91 3.53 2.76 14.32
N LYS A 92 3.38 1.78 13.42
CA LYS A 92 4.29 0.63 13.33
C LYS A 92 5.58 0.94 12.57
N ILE A 93 5.53 1.85 11.59
CA ILE A 93 6.72 2.18 10.82
C ILE A 93 7.70 3.05 11.61
N ASP A 94 7.23 3.84 12.57
CA ASP A 94 8.11 4.67 13.40
C ASP A 94 9.09 3.82 14.20
N GLU A 95 8.64 2.68 14.71
CA GLU A 95 9.45 1.69 15.42
C GLU A 95 10.23 0.74 14.50
N SER A 96 10.01 0.80 13.19
CA SER A 96 10.65 -0.08 12.21
C SER A 96 11.95 0.49 11.62
N ASP A 97 12.79 -0.41 11.09
CA ASP A 97 13.99 -0.11 10.31
C ASP A 97 13.71 0.40 8.89
N MET A 98 12.45 0.76 8.57
CA MET A 98 12.05 1.31 7.27
C MET A 98 12.87 2.58 6.94
N SER A 99 13.28 2.73 5.68
CA SER A 99 14.08 3.88 5.26
C SER A 99 13.31 5.21 5.45
N LYS A 100 14.03 6.32 5.67
CA LYS A 100 13.39 7.64 5.78
C LYS A 100 12.56 7.99 4.54
N GLU A 101 13.04 7.62 3.37
CA GLU A 101 12.36 7.82 2.08
C GLU A 101 11.05 7.04 2.03
N HIS A 102 11.03 5.78 2.47
CA HIS A 102 9.81 4.97 2.52
C HIS A 102 8.85 5.45 3.61
N LYS A 103 9.33 5.92 4.78
CA LYS A 103 8.46 6.56 5.77
C LYS A 103 7.78 7.81 5.21
N GLN A 104 8.51 8.62 4.43
CA GLN A 104 7.91 9.76 3.72
C GLN A 104 6.87 9.30 2.69
N MET A 105 7.14 8.22 1.94
CA MET A 105 6.17 7.67 1.00
C MET A 105 4.88 7.21 1.69
N VAL A 106 4.93 6.66 2.92
CA VAL A 106 3.70 6.35 3.68
C VAL A 106 2.84 7.60 3.87
N ASN A 107 3.45 8.72 4.25
CA ASN A 107 2.74 9.99 4.44
C ASN A 107 2.15 10.53 3.13
N GLU A 108 2.89 10.43 2.02
CA GLU A 108 2.41 10.84 0.69
C GLU A 108 1.19 10.03 0.28
N TRP A 109 1.26 8.70 0.38
CA TRP A 109 0.16 7.80 0.07
C TRP A 109 -1.05 8.04 0.98
N TYR A 110 -0.85 8.21 2.28
CA TYR A 110 -1.93 8.57 3.21
C TYR A 110 -2.64 9.86 2.77
N CYS A 111 -1.89 10.89 2.41
CA CYS A 111 -2.44 12.15 1.94
C CYS A 111 -3.23 11.99 0.63
N MET A 112 -2.71 11.22 -0.33
CA MET A 112 -3.41 10.93 -1.58
C MET A 112 -4.73 10.18 -1.35
N PHE A 113 -4.73 9.14 -0.50
CA PHE A 113 -5.97 8.43 -0.14
C PHE A 113 -6.96 9.30 0.64
N ALA A 114 -6.47 10.14 1.56
CA ALA A 114 -7.30 11.09 2.28
C ALA A 114 -7.95 12.11 1.33
N PHE A 115 -7.19 12.61 0.36
CA PHE A 115 -7.70 13.53 -0.66
C PHE A 115 -8.76 12.84 -1.54
N CYS A 116 -8.47 11.64 -2.05
CA CYS A 116 -9.40 10.81 -2.81
C CYS A 116 -10.73 10.61 -2.06
N ALA A 117 -10.64 10.20 -0.80
CA ALA A 117 -11.77 9.95 0.08
C ALA A 117 -12.63 11.20 0.38
N ARG A 118 -11.97 12.33 0.62
CA ARG A 118 -12.61 13.61 0.99
C ARG A 118 -13.28 14.26 -0.21
N ASN A 119 -12.60 14.30 -1.35
CA ASN A 119 -13.08 14.98 -2.56
C ASN A 119 -13.93 14.08 -3.45
N ARG A 120 -14.08 12.79 -3.09
CA ARG A 120 -14.88 11.80 -3.83
C ARG A 120 -14.42 11.63 -5.27
N VAL A 121 -13.10 11.62 -5.48
CA VAL A 121 -12.46 11.38 -6.78
C VAL A 121 -11.86 9.98 -6.81
N ILE A 122 -11.72 9.39 -7.99
CA ILE A 122 -11.05 8.09 -8.18
C ILE A 122 -9.55 8.32 -8.28
N MET A 123 -8.76 7.41 -7.70
CA MET A 123 -7.32 7.32 -7.91
C MET A 123 -7.03 6.24 -8.96
N LYS A 124 -6.18 6.55 -9.94
CA LYS A 124 -5.80 5.63 -11.03
C LYS A 124 -4.31 5.34 -11.02
N PHE A 125 -3.95 4.13 -11.43
CA PHE A 125 -2.61 3.60 -11.58
C PHE A 125 -2.42 3.33 -13.08
N ASN A 126 -1.42 3.96 -13.68
CA ASN A 126 -1.08 3.81 -15.10
C ASN A 126 0.42 3.53 -15.29
#